data_AF-A0A661DKT3-F1
#
_entry.id   AF-A0A661DKT3-F1
#
_cell.length_a   1.000
_cell.length_b   1.000
_cell.length_c   1.000
_cell.angle_alpha   90.00
_cell.angle_beta   90.00
_cell.angle_gamma   90.00
#
_symmetry.space_group_name_H-M   'P 1'
#
loop_
_entity.id
_entity.type
_entity.pdbx_description
1 polymer ?
#
loop_
_entity_poly.entity_id
_entity_poly.type
_entity_poly.pdbx_seq_one_letter_code
_entity_poly.pdbx_strand_id
1 'polypeptide(L)'
;SSESQATKIDDKHCRLGHWFYEGEGAKFMANHPSQSKFSAVHADIHNNIQQAISLLDNSWENSRSTQSEILTSFKQAEHASYELMGLIDSIVKEKHN
;
A
#
# COMPACT_ATOMS: atom_id res chain seq x y z
N SER A 1 -3.18 -10.95 -15.31
CA SER A 1 -1.79 -11.15 -14.85
C SER A 1 -1.77 -11.33 -13.33
N SER A 2 -0.72 -11.92 -12.77
CA SER A 2 -0.50 -12.09 -11.33
C SER A 2 -0.61 -10.75 -10.57
N GLU A 3 -0.22 -9.63 -11.21
CA GLU A 3 -0.36 -8.30 -10.61
C GLU A 3 -1.82 -7.90 -10.35
N SER A 4 -2.77 -8.33 -11.20
CA SER A 4 -4.22 -8.03 -11.04
C SER A 4 -4.89 -8.86 -9.95
N GLN A 5 -4.30 -9.97 -9.52
CA GLN A 5 -4.76 -10.75 -8.36
C GLN A 5 -4.20 -10.17 -7.05
N ALA A 6 -2.98 -9.65 -7.06
CA ALA A 6 -2.35 -9.03 -5.90
C ALA A 6 -3.09 -7.79 -5.39
N THR A 7 -3.80 -7.08 -6.26
CA THR A 7 -4.60 -5.90 -5.91
C THR A 7 -5.95 -6.23 -5.27
N LYS A 8 -6.43 -7.48 -5.37
CA LYS A 8 -7.67 -7.94 -4.70
C LYS A 8 -7.44 -8.35 -3.24
N ILE A 9 -6.19 -8.58 -2.87
CA ILE A 9 -5.80 -8.93 -1.51
C ILE A 9 -5.59 -7.62 -0.74
N ASP A 10 -6.13 -7.54 0.47
CA ASP A 10 -5.95 -6.36 1.33
C ASP A 10 -4.52 -6.25 1.89
N ASP A 11 -4.25 -5.14 2.56
CA ASP A 11 -2.95 -4.82 3.15
C ASP A 11 -2.50 -5.82 4.23
N LYS A 12 -3.41 -6.60 4.81
CA LYS A 12 -3.08 -7.55 5.90
C LYS A 12 -2.74 -8.92 5.36
N HIS A 13 -3.42 -9.34 4.29
CA HIS A 13 -3.25 -10.65 3.68
C HIS A 13 -2.25 -10.64 2.51
N CYS A 14 -1.66 -9.50 2.18
CA CYS A 14 -0.56 -9.44 1.22
C CYS A 14 0.74 -9.99 1.84
N ARG A 15 1.76 -10.28 1.02
CA ARG A 15 3.05 -10.80 1.51
C ARG A 15 3.69 -9.91 2.58
N LEU A 16 3.63 -8.59 2.39
CA LEU A 16 4.17 -7.63 3.36
C LEU A 16 3.31 -7.57 4.63
N GLY A 17 1.99 -7.65 4.49
CA GLY A 17 1.03 -7.75 5.59
C GLY A 17 1.30 -8.95 6.49
N HIS A 18 1.40 -10.14 5.90
CA HIS A 18 1.75 -11.36 6.66
C HIS A 18 3.10 -11.23 7.36
N TRP A 19 4.12 -10.67 6.69
CA TRP A 19 5.41 -10.43 7.34
C TRP A 19 5.30 -9.45 8.52
N PHE A 20 4.48 -8.41 8.40
CA PHE A 20 4.31 -7.36 9.40
C PHE A 20 3.45 -7.78 10.59
N TYR A 21 2.36 -8.52 10.38
CA TYR A 21 1.42 -8.91 11.43
C TYR A 21 1.72 -10.27 12.07
N GLU A 22 2.23 -11.23 11.28
CA GLU A 22 2.40 -12.62 11.71
C GLU A 22 3.87 -13.08 11.71
N GLY A 23 4.71 -12.41 10.91
CA GLY A 23 6.10 -12.79 10.69
C GLY A 23 7.11 -12.14 11.62
N GLU A 24 8.36 -12.09 11.16
CA GLU A 24 9.46 -11.45 11.89
C GLU A 24 9.25 -9.94 12.08
N GLY A 25 8.56 -9.30 11.14
CA GLY A 25 8.20 -7.88 11.23
C GLY A 25 7.39 -7.57 12.48
N ALA A 26 6.47 -8.46 12.87
CA ALA A 26 5.64 -8.29 14.06
C ALA A 26 6.47 -8.18 15.35
N LYS A 27 7.54 -8.98 15.46
CA LYS A 27 8.44 -8.97 16.63
C LYS A 27 9.22 -7.67 16.74
N PHE A 28 9.62 -7.10 15.61
CA PHE A 28 10.39 -5.86 15.55
C PHE A 28 9.50 -4.62 15.72
N MET A 29 8.30 -4.66 15.12
CA MET A 29 7.40 -3.51 15.03
C MET A 29 6.49 -3.34 16.25
N ALA A 30 6.29 -4.38 17.08
CA ALA A 30 5.35 -4.36 18.21
C ALA A 30 5.54 -3.20 19.20
N ASN A 31 6.75 -2.65 19.30
CA ASN A 31 7.08 -1.54 20.20
C ASN A 31 7.62 -0.30 19.47
N HIS A 32 7.57 -0.27 18.13
CA HIS A 32 8.14 0.82 17.36
C HIS A 32 7.11 1.95 17.20
N PRO A 33 7.48 3.22 17.44
CA PRO A 33 6.57 4.35 17.29
C PRO A 33 6.00 4.52 15.86
N SER A 34 6.65 3.90 14.87
CA SER A 34 6.31 3.98 13.45
C SER A 34 5.32 2.90 13.00
N GLN A 35 4.95 1.95 13.88
CA GLN A 35 4.08 0.82 13.54
C GLN A 35 2.70 1.28 13.02
N SER A 36 2.09 2.24 13.71
CA SER A 36 0.78 2.78 13.32
C SER A 36 0.85 3.49 11.97
N LYS A 37 1.91 4.28 11.75
CA LYS A 37 2.15 4.96 10.47
C LYS A 37 2.40 3.97 9.34
N PHE A 38 3.19 2.93 9.58
CA PHE A 38 3.43 1.87 8.59
C PHE A 38 2.12 1.20 8.16
N SER A 39 1.31 0.77 9.14
CA SER A 39 0.03 0.13 8.86
C SER A 39 -0.92 1.05 8.08
N ALA A 40 -0.98 2.33 8.42
CA ALA A 40 -1.85 3.30 7.74
C ALA A 40 -1.41 3.52 6.28
N VAL A 41 -0.12 3.82 6.06
CA VAL A 41 0.43 4.05 4.72
C VAL A 41 0.32 2.80 3.85
N HIS A 42 0.51 1.61 4.44
CA HIS A 42 0.34 0.34 3.72
C HIS A 42 -1.10 0.12 3.27
N ALA A 43 -2.09 0.38 4.14
CA ALA A 43 -3.51 0.33 3.78
C ALA A 43 -3.86 1.35 2.68
N ASP A 44 -3.29 2.55 2.73
CA ASP A 44 -3.52 3.59 1.73
C ASP A 44 -3.06 3.16 0.33
N ILE A 45 -1.93 2.45 0.20
CA ILE A 45 -1.48 1.91 -1.11
C ILE A 45 -2.55 0.97 -1.67
N HIS A 46 -3.01 0.00 -0.88
CA HIS A 46 -4.00 -0.97 -1.32
C HIS A 46 -5.35 -0.30 -1.67
N ASN A 47 -5.83 0.61 -0.83
CA ASN A 47 -7.09 1.33 -1.05
C ASN A 47 -7.07 2.12 -2.36
N ASN A 48 -5.99 2.86 -2.62
CA ASN A 48 -5.86 3.68 -3.83
C ASN A 48 -5.78 2.82 -5.10
N ILE A 49 -5.06 1.70 -5.06
CA ILE A 49 -4.97 0.79 -6.22
C ILE A 49 -6.33 0.12 -6.48
N GLN A 50 -7.02 -0.33 -5.43
CA GLN A 50 -8.36 -0.91 -5.56
C GLN A 50 -9.37 0.09 -6.11
N GLN A 51 -9.31 1.35 -5.65
CA GLN A 51 -10.13 2.43 -6.20
C GLN A 51 -9.86 2.62 -7.69
N ALA A 52 -8.60 2.74 -8.11
CA ALA A 52 -8.24 2.88 -9.52
C ALA A 52 -8.80 1.74 -10.38
N ILE A 53 -8.68 0.49 -9.90
CA ILE A 53 -9.19 -0.69 -10.60
C ILE A 53 -10.72 -0.67 -10.68
N SER A 54 -11.42 -0.32 -9.59
CA SER A 54 -12.88 -0.25 -9.60
C SER A 54 -13.43 0.77 -10.61
N LEU A 55 -12.67 1.85 -10.87
CA LEU A 55 -13.03 2.86 -11.86
C LEU A 55 -12.78 2.37 -13.29
N LEU A 56 -11.80 1.48 -13.50
CA LEU A 56 -11.50 0.89 -14.81
C LEU A 56 -12.56 -0.11 -15.30
N ASP A 57 -13.36 -0.69 -14.40
CA ASP A 57 -14.45 -1.63 -14.76
C ASP A 57 -15.69 -0.93 -15.36
N ASN A 58 -15.72 0.41 -15.35
CA ASN A 58 -16.80 1.23 -15.91
C ASN A 58 -16.44 1.80 -17.30
N SER A 59 -17.34 2.55 -17.94
CA SER A 59 -17.09 3.28 -19.20
C SER A 59 -16.11 4.47 -19.05
N TRP A 60 -14.98 4.25 -18.34
CA TRP A 60 -14.01 5.28 -17.95
C TRP A 60 -13.38 5.98 -19.16
N GLU A 61 -13.23 5.29 -20.28
CA GLU A 61 -12.67 5.83 -21.52
C GLU A 61 -13.46 7.03 -22.06
N ASN A 62 -14.76 7.10 -21.74
CA ASN A 62 -15.66 8.16 -22.20
C ASN A 62 -15.82 9.30 -21.18
N SER A 63 -15.17 9.22 -20.02
CA SER A 63 -15.35 10.15 -18.91
C SER A 63 -14.02 10.75 -18.47
N ARG A 64 -13.80 12.03 -18.83
CA ARG A 64 -12.61 12.78 -18.41
C ARG A 64 -12.49 12.91 -16.89
N SER A 65 -13.61 13.02 -16.17
CA SER A 65 -13.58 13.05 -14.70
C SER A 65 -13.11 11.71 -14.14
N THR A 66 -13.64 10.59 -14.64
CA THR A 66 -13.23 9.24 -14.22
C THR A 66 -11.75 8.98 -14.54
N GLN A 67 -11.27 9.40 -15.71
CA GLN A 67 -9.84 9.35 -16.06
C GLN A 67 -8.97 10.13 -15.08
N SER A 68 -9.42 11.33 -14.68
CA SER A 68 -8.69 12.13 -13.69
C SER A 68 -8.70 11.49 -12.29
N GLU A 69 -9.77 10.82 -11.90
CA GLU A 69 -9.86 10.09 -10.63
C GLU A 69 -8.94 8.86 -10.63
N ILE A 70 -8.89 8.10 -11.73
CA ILE A 70 -7.95 6.98 -11.90
C ILE A 70 -6.50 7.47 -11.75
N LEU A 71 -6.13 8.54 -12.45
CA LEU A 71 -4.79 9.11 -12.36
C LEU A 71 -4.47 9.60 -10.94
N THR A 72 -5.43 10.22 -10.27
CA THR A 72 -5.27 10.69 -8.89
C THR A 72 -5.03 9.53 -7.94
N SER A 73 -5.81 8.45 -8.08
CA SER A 73 -5.67 7.24 -7.28
C SER A 73 -4.28 6.62 -7.46
N PHE A 74 -3.77 6.51 -8.69
CA PHE A 74 -2.41 6.01 -8.92
C PHE A 74 -1.33 6.91 -8.33
N LYS A 75 -1.46 8.24 -8.42
CA LYS A 75 -0.52 9.17 -7.80
C LYS A 75 -0.51 9.06 -6.27
N GLN A 76 -1.66 8.84 -5.66
CA GLN A 76 -1.77 8.65 -4.21
C GLN A 76 -1.14 7.32 -3.77
N ALA A 77 -1.38 6.23 -4.52
CA ALA A 77 -0.72 4.96 -4.29
C ALA A 77 0.81 5.05 -4.42
N GLU A 78 1.31 5.77 -5.43
CA GLU A 78 2.75 6.02 -5.62
C GLU A 78 3.33 6.82 -4.46
N HIS A 79 2.68 7.91 -4.04
CA HIS A 79 3.11 8.72 -2.91
C HIS A 79 3.21 7.91 -1.61
N ALA A 80 2.16 7.15 -1.29
CA ALA A 80 2.15 6.26 -0.13
C ALA A 80 3.24 5.18 -0.23
N SER A 81 3.54 4.68 -1.43
CA SER A 81 4.63 3.72 -1.65
C SER A 81 6.00 4.32 -1.31
N TYR A 82 6.26 5.58 -1.69
CA TYR A 82 7.49 6.28 -1.30
C TYR A 82 7.58 6.47 0.21
N GLU A 83 6.48 6.84 0.87
CA GLU A 83 6.46 6.97 2.33
C GLU A 83 6.74 5.63 3.02
N LEU A 84 6.14 4.54 2.54
CA LEU A 84 6.35 3.21 3.10
C LEU A 84 7.81 2.76 2.97
N MET A 85 8.43 2.99 1.81
CA MET A 85 9.85 2.68 1.60
C MET A 85 10.74 3.47 2.55
N GLY A 86 10.45 4.75 2.77
CA GLY A 86 11.17 5.56 3.76
C GLY A 86 11.06 5.00 5.18
N LEU A 87 9.88 4.49 5.57
CA LEU A 87 9.68 3.83 6.87
C LEU A 87 10.47 2.52 6.98
N ILE A 88 10.48 1.70 5.92
CA ILE A 88 11.26 0.46 5.87
C ILE A 88 12.75 0.77 6.01
N ASP A 89 13.26 1.77 5.32
CA ASP A 89 14.68 2.19 5.41
C ASP A 89 15.06 2.62 6.83
N SER A 90 14.19 3.40 7.51
CA SER A 90 14.41 3.77 8.91
C SER A 90 14.46 2.54 9.82
N ILE A 91 13.49 1.62 9.68
CA ILE A 91 13.42 0.36 10.44
C ILE A 91 14.69 -0.48 10.25
N VAL A 92 15.15 -0.64 9.01
CA VAL A 92 16.35 -1.42 8.69
C VAL A 92 17.60 -0.77 9.30
N LYS A 93 17.75 0.55 9.18
CA LYS A 93 18.87 1.28 9.81
C LYS A 93 18.89 1.13 11.33
N GLU A 94 17.73 1.20 11.97
CA GLU A 94 17.60 1.04 13.42
C GLU A 94 17.93 -0.39 13.89
N LYS A 95 17.61 -1.44 13.10
CA LYS A 95 17.97 -2.83 13.41
C LYS A 95 19.48 -3.09 13.37
N HIS A 96 20.22 -2.36 12.53
CA HIS A 96 21.64 -2.57 12.29
C HIS A 96 22.57 -1.67 13.14
N ASN A 97 22.00 -0.84 14.01
CA ASN A 97 22.71 -0.11 15.07
C ASN A 97 22.66 -0.87 16.39
#